data_AF-A0A9W8ZCW6-F1
#
_entry.id   AF-A0A9W8ZCW6-F1
#
_cell.length_a   1.000
_cell.length_b   1.000
_cell.length_c   1.000
_cell.angle_alpha   90.00
_cell.angle_beta   90.00
_cell.angle_gamma   90.00
#
_symmetry.space_group_name_H-M   'P 1'
#
loop_
_entity.id
_entity.type
_entity.pdbx_description
1 polymer ?
#
loop_
_entity_poly.entity_id
_entity_poly.type
_entity_poly.pdbx_seq_one_letter_code
_entity_poly.pdbx_strand_id
1 'polypeptide(L)'
;MGVATTKKRSPPSRTQPERASKIQKTVPKANSDKRVNGGASITNAYVISDSDDEDADVQQLATESLTQSLKIDSPGTEADLKVLPIPTPTPTQSRINNLENELVRMKVAHAKVLEENGGLRHQLSASRAEVQQTKEDAERRALDLQRRQSITSDKKMADLGEELELERRRTSDLTWELDHARKEMEAARSCLKGEADLIRQRDNYERLYNEEKDAREESVRGLEELVRGLEDRDREAARKIDSMATQIQELEKQIEDLQHKVNDVKSENAALRISVNELPSPAVDGRASPSPSVSSGLTSASDADLKLANIRKTYIMVKKRYDNLHSVASNISTAARGWDYGSFGEFGAYLKQLKTALDENGPKEGLVVGSSRSLTNMIGPYVHATRHGFD
;
A
#
# COMPACT_ATOMS: atom_id res chain seq x y z
N MET A 1 -26.11 -55.70 -12.20
CA MET A 1 -26.24 -55.93 -10.75
C MET A 1 -24.90 -55.60 -10.09
N GLY A 2 -24.80 -54.45 -9.42
CA GLY A 2 -23.60 -54.03 -8.68
C GLY A 2 -24.06 -53.16 -7.51
N VAL A 3 -23.86 -53.67 -6.29
CA VAL A 3 -24.46 -53.17 -5.06
C VAL A 3 -23.66 -51.97 -4.54
N ALA A 4 -24.38 -50.88 -4.27
CA ALA A 4 -23.90 -49.66 -3.64
C ALA A 4 -23.53 -49.91 -2.16
N THR A 5 -22.40 -49.34 -1.71
CA THR A 5 -22.11 -49.20 -0.27
C THR A 5 -21.93 -47.72 0.05
N THR A 6 -22.97 -47.13 0.64
CA THR A 6 -22.96 -45.76 1.15
C THR A 6 -22.42 -45.74 2.58
N LYS A 7 -21.32 -45.01 2.78
CA LYS A 7 -20.64 -44.85 4.08
C LYS A 7 -21.44 -43.86 4.93
N LYS A 8 -22.06 -44.35 6.01
CA LYS A 8 -22.81 -43.55 6.99
C LYS A 8 -21.88 -42.57 7.72
N ARG A 9 -22.17 -41.27 7.68
CA ARG A 9 -21.57 -40.22 8.52
C ARG A 9 -22.27 -40.19 9.88
N SER A 10 -21.50 -40.23 10.95
CA SER A 10 -21.94 -40.09 12.34
C SER A 10 -22.35 -38.63 12.67
N PRO A 11 -23.30 -38.41 13.61
CA PRO A 11 -23.76 -37.08 14.00
C PRO A 11 -22.78 -36.38 14.98
N PRO A 12 -22.84 -35.04 15.09
CA PRO A 12 -21.93 -34.27 15.93
C PRO A 12 -22.32 -34.36 17.42
N SER A 13 -21.35 -34.73 18.26
CA SER A 13 -21.49 -34.69 19.72
C SER A 13 -21.44 -33.26 20.24
N ARG A 14 -22.52 -32.82 20.87
CA ARG A 14 -22.66 -31.57 21.60
C ARG A 14 -22.39 -31.81 23.09
N THR A 15 -21.27 -31.32 23.60
CA THR A 15 -21.04 -31.11 25.04
C THR A 15 -20.17 -29.85 25.24
N GLN A 16 -20.77 -28.83 25.84
CA GLN A 16 -20.09 -27.74 26.56
C GLN A 16 -19.77 -28.20 28.01
N PRO A 17 -19.18 -27.40 28.93
CA PRO A 17 -18.54 -26.08 28.86
C PRO A 17 -17.15 -25.99 29.56
N GLU A 18 -16.59 -24.77 29.55
CA GLU A 18 -15.79 -24.15 30.64
C GLU A 18 -14.28 -24.42 30.84
N ARG A 19 -13.59 -23.28 31.04
CA ARG A 19 -12.33 -23.03 31.78
C ARG A 19 -11.01 -23.50 31.17
N ALA A 20 -10.25 -22.54 30.63
CA ALA A 20 -9.17 -21.86 31.36
C ALA A 20 -8.26 -21.11 30.39
N SER A 21 -8.26 -19.77 30.49
CA SER A 21 -7.26 -18.92 29.85
C SER A 21 -5.86 -19.26 30.36
N LYS A 22 -5.09 -19.98 29.56
CA LYS A 22 -3.63 -20.05 29.69
C LYS A 22 -3.02 -18.98 28.80
N ILE A 23 -2.76 -17.82 29.40
CA ILE A 23 -1.90 -16.80 28.81
C ILE A 23 -0.48 -17.40 28.79
N GLN A 24 -0.07 -17.94 27.64
CA GLN A 24 1.34 -18.20 27.39
C GLN A 24 2.02 -16.85 27.15
N LYS A 25 2.88 -16.44 28.09
CA LYS A 25 3.84 -15.36 27.88
C LYS A 25 4.77 -15.76 26.72
N THR A 26 4.57 -15.14 25.56
CA THR A 26 5.53 -15.23 24.46
C THR A 26 6.71 -14.31 24.77
N VAL A 27 7.91 -14.88 24.76
CA VAL A 27 9.18 -14.15 24.81
C VAL A 27 9.32 -13.40 23.47
N PRO A 28 9.61 -12.09 23.45
CA PRO A 28 9.85 -11.38 22.18
C PRO A 28 11.13 -11.92 21.55
N LYS A 29 10.98 -12.67 20.45
CA LYS A 29 12.06 -13.06 19.57
C LYS A 29 12.46 -11.82 18.78
N ALA A 30 13.64 -11.27 19.10
CA ALA A 30 14.29 -10.23 18.33
C ALA A 30 14.42 -10.68 16.88
N ASN A 31 13.67 -10.05 15.97
CA ASN A 31 13.91 -10.16 14.54
C ASN A 31 14.99 -9.13 14.18
N SER A 32 16.20 -9.64 14.08
CA SER A 32 17.32 -9.02 13.40
C SER A 32 17.04 -8.88 11.91
N ASP A 33 17.28 -7.67 11.41
CA ASP A 33 17.86 -7.37 10.11
C ASP A 33 17.18 -7.94 8.85
N LYS A 34 16.35 -7.09 8.26
CA LYS A 34 16.27 -7.01 6.80
C LYS A 34 16.15 -5.56 6.37
N ARG A 35 17.31 -4.92 6.17
CA ARG A 35 17.44 -3.67 5.42
C ARG A 35 16.95 -3.92 3.99
N VAL A 36 15.83 -3.31 3.64
CA VAL A 36 15.44 -3.14 2.24
C VAL A 36 15.71 -1.68 1.89
N ASN A 37 16.67 -1.47 1.00
CA ASN A 37 16.91 -0.21 0.33
C ASN A 37 15.68 0.14 -0.53
N GLY A 38 14.93 1.15 -0.11
CA GLY A 38 14.06 1.96 -0.97
C GLY A 38 14.40 3.40 -0.63
N GLY A 39 15.03 4.17 -1.53
CA GLY A 39 14.37 4.62 -2.74
C GLY A 39 13.90 6.04 -2.47
N ALA A 40 14.82 6.99 -2.64
CA ALA A 40 14.62 8.41 -2.38
C ALA A 40 13.42 8.94 -3.18
N SER A 41 12.38 9.39 -2.47
CA SER A 41 11.35 10.24 -3.04
C SER A 41 11.54 11.64 -2.46
N ILE A 42 12.01 12.52 -3.32
CA ILE A 42 12.15 13.96 -3.11
C ILE A 42 10.76 14.51 -2.81
N THR A 43 10.55 15.02 -1.60
CA THR A 43 9.39 15.85 -1.27
C THR A 43 9.89 17.19 -0.74
N ASN A 44 9.66 18.22 -1.56
CA ASN A 44 9.30 19.58 -1.19
C ASN A 44 9.85 20.07 0.16
N ALA A 45 10.98 20.78 0.08
CA ALA A 45 11.41 21.70 1.12
C ALA A 45 10.33 22.79 1.29
N TYR A 46 9.58 22.70 2.38
CA TYR A 46 8.84 23.83 2.92
C TYR A 46 9.89 24.75 3.57
N VAL A 47 10.18 25.86 2.89
CA VAL A 47 10.93 26.98 3.45
C VAL A 47 9.99 27.72 4.39
N ILE A 48 10.10 27.45 5.69
CA ILE A 48 9.54 28.31 6.73
C ILE A 48 10.63 29.35 7.01
N SER A 49 10.55 30.48 6.30
CA SER A 49 11.21 31.71 6.70
C SER A 49 10.30 32.40 7.69
N ASP A 50 10.66 32.34 8.97
CA ASP A 50 10.13 33.23 10.00
C ASP A 50 11.26 33.49 11.00
N SER A 51 11.91 34.64 10.82
CA SER A 51 13.04 35.10 11.64
C SER A 51 13.11 36.61 11.50
N ASP A 52 12.04 37.27 11.95
CA ASP A 52 12.07 38.69 12.30
C ASP A 52 12.16 38.79 13.84
N ASP A 53 13.18 39.56 14.24
CA ASP A 53 13.21 40.50 15.36
C ASP A 53 13.69 40.10 16.78
N GLU A 54 14.47 41.06 17.29
CA GLU A 54 14.83 41.43 18.66
C GLU A 54 16.03 40.75 19.36
N ASP A 55 17.17 41.45 19.26
CA ASP A 55 17.85 42.10 20.39
C ASP A 55 17.90 41.35 21.74
N ALA A 56 19.10 40.86 22.07
CA ALA A 56 19.63 40.95 23.43
C ALA A 56 21.16 40.90 23.41
N ASP A 57 21.76 42.07 23.61
CA ASP A 57 23.16 42.25 24.01
C ASP A 57 23.51 41.33 25.20
N VAL A 58 24.18 40.21 24.92
CA VAL A 58 24.80 39.40 25.95
C VAL A 58 26.14 40.05 26.31
N GLN A 59 26.11 40.76 27.43
CA GLN A 59 27.27 41.25 28.16
C GLN A 59 28.34 40.15 28.28
N GLN A 60 29.45 40.33 27.58
CA GLN A 60 30.69 39.60 27.82
C GLN A 60 31.24 40.01 29.19
N LEU A 61 30.92 39.24 30.23
CA LEU A 61 31.67 39.26 31.48
C LEU A 61 32.97 38.48 31.29
N ALA A 62 33.97 39.16 30.73
CA ALA A 62 35.35 38.73 30.75
C ALA A 62 35.85 38.66 32.20
N THR A 63 35.98 37.45 32.73
CA THR A 63 36.72 37.18 33.97
C THR A 63 38.12 36.69 33.61
N GLU A 64 38.96 37.61 33.12
CA GLU A 64 40.39 37.36 33.01
C GLU A 64 41.01 37.42 34.41
N SER A 65 41.13 36.25 35.02
CA SER A 65 41.96 36.01 36.19
C SER A 65 43.43 36.02 35.75
N LEU A 66 44.03 37.21 35.68
CA LEU A 66 45.47 37.35 35.47
C LEU A 66 46.17 37.46 36.82
N THR A 67 46.64 36.32 37.31
CA THR A 67 47.59 36.19 38.41
C THR A 67 48.89 36.92 38.06
N GLN A 68 49.02 38.18 38.49
CA GLN A 68 50.33 38.83 38.57
C GLN A 68 51.05 38.39 39.84
N SER A 69 51.97 37.44 39.66
CA SER A 69 52.99 37.08 40.62
C SER A 69 53.90 38.29 40.90
N LEU A 70 53.76 38.91 42.07
CA LEU A 70 54.71 39.86 42.63
C LEU A 70 56.04 39.14 42.88
N LYS A 71 56.96 39.30 41.93
CA LYS A 71 58.37 38.89 42.03
C LYS A 71 59.09 39.98 42.85
N ILE A 72 59.25 39.74 44.15
CA ILE A 72 60.08 40.58 45.01
C ILE A 72 61.53 40.18 44.70
N ASP A 73 62.15 40.91 43.77
CA ASP A 73 63.59 40.87 43.58
C ASP A 73 64.26 41.49 44.81
N SER A 74 64.94 40.64 45.58
CA SER A 74 65.97 41.05 46.52
C SER A 74 67.23 40.33 46.11
N PRO A 75 68.25 41.05 45.64
CA PRO A 75 69.58 40.77 46.16
C PRO A 75 70.44 42.02 46.35
N GLY A 76 71.19 42.01 47.45
CA GLY A 76 72.59 42.44 47.44
C GLY A 76 72.85 43.94 47.31
N THR A 77 73.15 44.58 48.43
CA THR A 77 74.21 45.58 48.44
C THR A 77 74.89 45.58 49.80
N GLU A 78 75.97 44.81 49.88
CA GLU A 78 77.07 45.06 50.80
C GLU A 78 77.67 46.45 50.46
N ALA A 79 77.62 47.37 51.42
CA ALA A 79 78.33 48.64 51.44
C ALA A 79 78.04 49.25 52.82
N ASP A 80 78.95 49.84 53.58
CA ASP A 80 80.37 50.08 53.41
C ASP A 80 80.86 50.46 54.82
N LEU A 81 82.05 50.01 55.15
CA LEU A 81 82.70 50.25 56.43
C LEU A 81 83.09 51.72 56.53
N LYS A 82 82.56 52.45 57.51
CA LYS A 82 83.15 53.71 58.00
C LYS A 82 83.49 53.62 59.48
N VAL A 83 84.69 53.11 59.72
CA VAL A 83 85.45 53.26 60.95
C VAL A 83 85.77 54.74 61.14
N LEU A 84 85.22 55.35 62.19
CA LEU A 84 85.62 56.69 62.65
C LEU A 84 86.58 56.56 63.86
N PRO A 85 87.61 57.41 63.98
CA PRO A 85 88.63 57.29 65.00
C PRO A 85 88.15 57.89 66.33
N ILE A 86 88.28 57.10 67.40
CA ILE A 86 87.99 57.52 68.78
C ILE A 86 89.26 58.18 69.37
N PRO A 87 89.19 59.42 69.89
CA PRO A 87 90.31 60.07 70.56
C PRO A 87 90.47 59.58 72.01
N THR A 88 91.70 59.20 72.35
CA THR A 88 92.19 58.86 73.70
C THR A 88 92.11 60.04 74.68
N PRO A 89 91.50 59.88 75.87
CA PRO A 89 91.66 60.82 76.98
C PRO A 89 92.70 60.33 78.02
N THR A 90 93.43 61.30 78.54
CA THR A 90 94.51 61.25 79.55
C THR A 90 94.00 60.89 80.96
N PRO A 91 94.85 60.30 81.83
CA PRO A 91 94.45 59.83 83.15
C PRO A 91 94.63 60.92 84.22
N THR A 92 93.55 61.28 84.93
CA THR A 92 93.61 62.15 86.12
C THR A 92 93.29 61.33 87.36
N GLN A 93 94.33 61.08 88.18
CA GLN A 93 94.26 60.41 89.49
C GLN A 93 93.54 61.30 90.51
N SER A 94 92.23 61.11 90.71
CA SER A 94 91.48 61.50 91.93
C SER A 94 90.00 61.11 91.79
N ARG A 95 89.69 59.82 91.59
CA ARG A 95 88.31 59.37 91.32
C ARG A 95 87.96 57.97 91.84
N ILE A 96 88.60 57.47 92.89
CA ILE A 96 88.40 56.06 93.31
C ILE A 96 87.10 55.88 94.12
N ASN A 97 86.73 56.82 95.00
CA ASN A 97 85.57 56.64 95.89
C ASN A 97 84.21 57.04 95.27
N ASN A 98 84.19 57.84 94.19
CA ASN A 98 82.96 58.16 93.45
C ASN A 98 82.57 57.05 92.45
N LEU A 99 83.57 56.32 91.92
CA LEU A 99 83.35 55.20 91.00
C LEU A 99 82.66 54.02 91.68
N GLU A 100 82.89 53.77 92.97
CA GLU A 100 82.25 52.67 93.69
C GLU A 100 80.74 52.92 93.90
N ASN A 101 80.33 54.12 94.29
CA ASN A 101 78.92 54.49 94.41
C ASN A 101 78.22 54.57 93.04
N GLU A 102 78.94 55.03 92.01
CA GLU A 102 78.46 55.03 90.62
C GLU A 102 78.30 53.60 90.09
N LEU A 103 79.21 52.68 90.45
CA LEU A 103 79.14 51.27 90.10
C LEU A 103 77.96 50.56 90.79
N VAL A 104 77.67 50.86 92.06
CA VAL A 104 76.50 50.30 92.75
C VAL A 104 75.19 50.81 92.12
N ARG A 105 75.09 52.12 91.84
CA ARG A 105 73.94 52.69 91.12
C ARG A 105 73.79 52.08 89.72
N MET A 106 74.90 51.85 89.03
CA MET A 106 74.92 51.22 87.71
C MET A 106 74.49 49.75 87.78
N LYS A 107 74.92 48.99 88.80
CA LYS A 107 74.50 47.60 89.02
C LYS A 107 73.01 47.49 89.33
N VAL A 108 72.48 48.36 90.18
CA VAL A 108 71.05 48.42 90.50
C VAL A 108 70.24 48.84 89.27
N ALA A 109 70.69 49.86 88.52
CA ALA A 109 70.06 50.27 87.27
C ALA A 109 70.10 49.14 86.23
N HIS A 110 71.21 48.42 86.11
CA HIS A 110 71.34 47.28 85.21
C HIS A 110 70.42 46.12 85.61
N ALA A 111 70.31 45.81 86.90
CA ALA A 111 69.38 44.81 87.41
C ALA A 111 67.92 45.20 87.09
N LYS A 112 67.55 46.46 87.30
CA LYS A 112 66.23 46.98 86.94
C LYS A 112 65.97 46.91 85.43
N VAL A 113 66.95 47.27 84.61
CA VAL A 113 66.87 47.16 83.15
C VAL A 113 66.73 45.71 82.71
N LEU A 114 67.39 44.75 83.39
CA LEU A 114 67.23 43.32 83.10
C LEU A 114 65.83 42.83 83.46
N GLU A 115 65.26 43.27 84.58
CA GLU A 115 63.90 42.93 84.97
C GLU A 115 62.86 43.53 84.02
N GLU A 116 63.01 44.82 83.66
CA GLU A 116 62.18 45.50 82.66
C GLU A 116 62.30 44.83 81.28
N ASN A 117 63.51 44.47 80.85
CA ASN A 117 63.74 43.72 79.60
C ASN A 117 63.13 42.31 79.67
N GLY A 118 63.19 41.66 80.83
CA GLY A 118 62.48 40.41 81.11
C GLY A 118 60.98 40.57 80.93
N GLY A 119 60.37 41.59 81.53
CA GLY A 119 58.95 41.91 81.39
C GLY A 119 58.55 42.22 79.94
N LEU A 120 59.33 43.05 79.23
CA LEU A 120 59.10 43.36 77.82
C LEU A 120 59.24 42.13 76.92
N ARG A 121 60.17 41.22 77.21
CA ARG A 121 60.31 39.95 76.48
C ARG A 121 59.10 39.04 76.69
N HIS A 122 58.60 38.93 77.92
CA HIS A 122 57.38 38.18 78.20
C HIS A 122 56.17 38.81 77.49
N GLN A 123 56.04 40.13 77.53
CA GLN A 123 54.96 40.85 76.84
C GLN A 123 55.04 40.70 75.32
N LEU A 124 56.23 40.81 74.72
CA LEU A 124 56.46 40.60 73.30
C LEU A 124 56.17 39.14 72.89
N SER A 125 56.55 38.18 73.73
CA SER A 125 56.23 36.76 73.52
C SER A 125 54.73 36.50 73.60
N ALA A 126 54.04 37.08 74.58
CA ALA A 126 52.58 36.98 74.72
C ALA A 126 51.86 37.61 73.53
N SER A 127 52.24 38.84 73.13
CA SER A 127 51.68 39.51 71.95
C SER A 127 51.95 38.73 70.66
N ARG A 128 53.15 38.15 70.49
CA ARG A 128 53.45 37.26 69.36
C ARG A 128 52.56 36.02 69.36
N ALA A 129 52.30 35.42 70.51
CA ALA A 129 51.38 34.29 70.63
C ALA A 129 49.94 34.67 70.30
N GLU A 130 49.45 35.83 70.75
CA GLU A 130 48.13 36.35 70.39
C GLU A 130 48.00 36.64 68.90
N VAL A 131 49.02 37.26 68.27
CA VAL A 131 49.04 37.50 66.82
C VAL A 131 49.06 36.17 66.05
N GLN A 132 49.82 35.18 66.52
CA GLN A 132 49.85 33.86 65.90
C GLN A 132 48.48 33.16 66.01
N GLN A 133 47.84 33.20 67.18
CA GLN A 133 46.51 32.64 67.39
C GLN A 133 45.46 33.33 66.52
N THR A 134 45.46 34.66 66.45
CA THR A 134 44.52 35.42 65.61
C THR A 134 44.74 35.15 64.12
N LYS A 135 45.99 34.95 63.69
CA LYS A 135 46.32 34.51 62.33
C LYS A 135 45.76 33.12 62.04
N GLU A 136 46.01 32.14 62.90
CA GLU A 136 45.49 30.78 62.75
C GLU A 136 43.95 30.75 62.76
N ASP A 137 43.31 31.55 63.61
CA ASP A 137 41.85 31.67 63.65
C ASP A 137 41.29 32.35 62.38
N ALA A 138 41.99 33.36 61.84
CA ALA A 138 41.61 33.98 60.56
C ALA A 138 41.76 33.00 59.39
N GLU A 139 42.84 32.22 59.33
CA GLU A 139 43.05 31.18 58.32
C GLU A 139 41.98 30.08 58.40
N ARG A 140 41.64 29.62 59.62
CA ARG A 140 40.56 28.65 59.83
C ARG A 140 39.21 29.19 59.35
N ARG A 141 38.89 30.46 59.63
CA ARG A 141 37.64 31.08 59.15
C ARG A 141 37.62 31.25 57.64
N ALA A 142 38.74 31.61 57.03
CA ALA A 142 38.85 31.72 55.57
C ALA A 142 38.60 30.37 54.89
N LEU A 143 39.21 29.29 55.41
CA LEU A 143 38.98 27.93 54.92
C LEU A 143 37.54 27.46 55.12
N ASP A 144 36.91 27.76 56.27
CA ASP A 144 35.51 27.41 56.50
C ASP A 144 34.56 28.15 55.55
N LEU A 145 34.81 29.45 55.30
CA LEU A 145 34.04 30.21 54.31
C LEU A 145 34.20 29.64 52.89
N GLN A 146 35.42 29.32 52.49
CA GLN A 146 35.70 28.69 51.19
C GLN A 146 34.98 27.33 51.08
N ARG A 147 35.02 26.50 52.13
CA ARG A 147 34.33 25.21 52.16
C ARG A 147 32.82 25.39 52.04
N ARG A 148 32.22 26.35 52.76
CA ARG A 148 30.79 26.65 52.65
C ARG A 148 30.41 27.11 51.25
N GLN A 149 31.21 27.99 50.64
CA GLN A 149 31.00 28.43 49.27
C GLN A 149 31.05 27.26 48.28
N SER A 150 32.04 26.36 48.40
CA SER A 150 32.13 25.14 47.60
C SER A 150 30.87 24.28 47.76
N ILE A 151 30.46 23.98 49.01
CA ILE A 151 29.27 23.17 49.27
C ILE A 151 28.00 23.81 48.68
N THR A 152 27.84 25.13 48.79
CA THR A 152 26.69 25.82 48.19
C THR A 152 26.71 25.81 46.67
N SER A 153 27.89 25.89 46.06
CA SER A 153 28.06 25.80 44.61
C SER A 153 27.76 24.38 44.12
N ASP A 154 28.34 23.37 44.77
CA ASP A 154 28.13 21.96 44.44
C ASP A 154 26.65 21.57 44.59
N LYS A 155 25.97 22.08 45.63
CA LYS A 155 24.54 21.89 45.80
C LYS A 155 23.74 22.50 44.64
N LYS A 156 24.02 23.75 44.25
CA LYS A 156 23.35 24.40 43.11
C LYS A 156 23.58 23.63 41.80
N MET A 157 24.78 23.13 41.58
CA MET A 157 25.11 22.33 40.39
C MET A 157 24.38 20.98 40.40
N ALA A 158 24.23 20.35 41.56
CA ALA A 158 23.45 19.13 41.72
C ALA A 158 21.96 19.37 41.46
N ASP A 159 21.39 20.44 42.03
CA ASP A 159 19.98 20.81 41.85
C ASP A 159 19.68 21.11 40.36
N LEU A 160 20.55 21.88 39.68
CA LEU A 160 20.44 22.14 38.23
C LEU A 160 20.60 20.87 37.39
N GLY A 161 21.46 19.96 37.81
CA GLY A 161 21.64 18.66 37.15
C GLY A 161 20.38 17.79 37.24
N GLU A 162 19.71 17.79 38.40
CA GLU A 162 18.43 17.08 38.59
C GLU A 162 17.32 17.70 37.75
N GLU A 163 17.21 19.03 37.71
CA GLU A 163 16.23 19.74 36.89
C GLU A 163 16.40 19.46 35.39
N LEU A 164 17.65 19.48 34.91
CA LEU A 164 17.96 19.18 33.51
C LEU A 164 17.61 17.73 33.14
N GLU A 165 17.89 16.78 34.03
CA GLU A 165 17.54 15.37 33.81
C GLU A 165 16.02 15.15 33.84
N LEU A 166 15.30 15.86 34.70
CA LEU A 166 13.84 15.84 34.72
C LEU A 166 13.26 16.38 33.42
N GLU A 167 13.81 17.48 32.89
CA GLU A 167 13.36 18.06 31.63
C GLU A 167 13.65 17.15 30.42
N ARG A 168 14.77 16.43 30.44
CA ARG A 168 15.08 15.39 29.44
C ARG A 168 14.04 14.26 29.44
N ARG A 169 13.60 13.84 30.63
CA ARG A 169 12.54 12.82 30.76
C ARG A 169 11.21 13.34 30.21
N ARG A 170 10.81 14.55 30.59
CA ARG A 170 9.60 15.20 30.03
C ARG A 170 9.64 15.29 28.52
N THR A 171 10.77 15.72 27.96
CA THR A 171 10.96 15.82 26.50
C THR A 171 10.87 14.45 25.84
N SER A 172 11.43 13.41 26.48
CA SER A 172 11.35 12.03 25.98
C SER A 172 9.91 11.50 26.00
N ASP A 173 9.16 11.77 27.08
CA ASP A 173 7.75 11.38 27.21
C ASP A 173 6.89 12.09 26.15
N LEU A 174 7.05 13.40 25.97
CA LEU A 174 6.36 14.18 24.94
C LEU A 174 6.69 13.68 23.52
N THR A 175 7.95 13.35 23.25
CA THR A 175 8.36 12.80 21.95
C THR A 175 7.67 11.47 21.69
N TRP A 176 7.57 10.61 22.71
CA TRP A 176 6.86 9.34 22.61
C TRP A 176 5.36 9.53 22.37
N GLU A 177 4.72 10.48 23.07
CA GLU A 177 3.31 10.83 22.88
C GLU A 177 3.04 11.36 21.46
N LEU A 178 3.91 12.23 20.92
CA LEU A 178 3.81 12.72 19.55
C LEU A 178 3.93 11.59 18.51
N ASP A 179 4.88 10.68 18.71
CA ASP A 179 5.04 9.51 17.83
C ASP A 179 3.84 8.56 17.91
N HIS A 180 3.25 8.41 19.10
CA HIS A 180 2.05 7.62 19.30
C HIS A 180 0.85 8.24 18.58
N ALA A 181 0.58 9.53 18.81
CA ALA A 181 -0.51 10.25 18.15
C ALA A 181 -0.35 10.27 16.62
N ARG A 182 0.88 10.39 16.12
CA ARG A 182 1.18 10.29 14.68
C ARG A 182 0.78 8.93 14.10
N LYS A 183 1.13 7.83 14.78
CA LYS A 183 0.74 6.47 14.36
C LYS A 183 -0.77 6.28 14.37
N GLU A 184 -1.47 6.83 15.35
CA GLU A 184 -2.94 6.80 15.40
C GLU A 184 -3.57 7.56 14.24
N MET A 185 -3.05 8.75 13.91
CA MET A 185 -3.51 9.51 12.74
C MET A 185 -3.27 8.76 11.42
N GLU A 186 -2.11 8.10 11.26
CA GLU A 186 -1.79 7.29 10.08
C GLU A 186 -2.71 6.06 9.96
N ALA A 187 -3.04 5.42 11.09
CA ALA A 187 -4.02 4.34 11.13
C ALA A 187 -5.43 4.83 10.75
N ALA A 188 -5.87 5.96 11.31
CA ALA A 188 -7.16 6.57 10.97
C ALA A 188 -7.26 6.94 9.49
N ARG A 189 -6.20 7.53 8.90
CA ARG A 189 -6.13 7.81 7.45
C ARG A 189 -6.21 6.54 6.61
N SER A 190 -5.59 5.45 7.07
CA SER A 190 -5.65 4.15 6.38
C SER A 190 -7.06 3.56 6.41
N CYS A 191 -7.78 3.69 7.53
CA CYS A 191 -9.19 3.30 7.64
C CYS A 191 -10.09 4.12 6.70
N LEU A 192 -9.94 5.45 6.69
CA LEU A 192 -10.71 6.34 5.79
C LEU A 192 -10.46 6.03 4.32
N LYS A 193 -9.22 5.68 3.95
CA LYS A 193 -8.90 5.25 2.58
C LYS A 193 -9.64 3.97 2.21
N GLY A 194 -9.70 2.99 3.12
CA GLY A 194 -10.47 1.76 2.93
C GLY A 194 -11.97 2.01 2.77
N GLU A 195 -12.54 2.95 3.54
CA GLU A 195 -13.94 3.36 3.39
C GLU A 195 -14.22 3.99 2.01
N ALA A 196 -13.33 4.85 1.53
CA ALA A 196 -13.45 5.44 0.19
C ALA A 196 -13.35 4.41 -0.95
N ASP A 197 -12.58 3.32 -0.76
CA ASP A 197 -12.55 2.19 -1.69
C ASP A 197 -13.88 1.41 -1.67
N LEU A 198 -14.47 1.18 -0.49
CA LEU A 198 -15.77 0.53 -0.34
C LEU A 198 -16.91 1.34 -0.97
N ILE A 199 -16.92 2.67 -0.80
CA ILE A 199 -17.88 3.57 -1.45
C ILE A 199 -17.77 3.44 -2.98
N ARG A 200 -16.54 3.47 -3.53
CA ARG A 200 -16.32 3.28 -4.97
C ARG A 200 -16.79 1.92 -5.46
N GLN A 201 -16.59 0.86 -4.68
CA GLN A 201 -17.11 -0.47 -5.03
C GLN A 201 -18.64 -0.48 -5.04
N ARG A 202 -19.30 0.08 -4.01
CA ARG A 202 -20.75 0.20 -3.95
C ARG A 202 -21.31 0.94 -5.17
N ASP A 203 -20.76 2.10 -5.49
CA ASP A 203 -21.23 2.93 -6.61
C ASP A 203 -21.02 2.23 -7.96
N ASN A 204 -19.97 1.41 -8.09
CA ASN A 204 -19.75 0.57 -9.27
C ASN A 204 -20.78 -0.56 -9.37
N TYR A 205 -21.10 -1.23 -8.27
CA TYR A 205 -22.16 -2.24 -8.24
C TYR A 205 -23.53 -1.65 -8.55
N GLU A 206 -23.84 -0.47 -8.00
CA GLU A 206 -25.10 0.24 -8.29
C GLU A 206 -25.21 0.61 -9.78
N ARG A 207 -24.11 1.07 -10.40
CA ARG A 207 -24.07 1.34 -11.84
C ARG A 207 -24.33 0.08 -12.67
N LEU A 208 -23.60 -1.01 -12.39
CA LEU A 208 -23.78 -2.28 -13.11
C LEU A 208 -25.19 -2.84 -12.95
N TYR A 209 -25.79 -2.70 -11.76
CA TYR A 209 -27.16 -3.11 -11.51
C TYR A 209 -28.18 -2.30 -12.34
N ASN A 210 -27.98 -0.98 -12.43
CA ASN A 210 -28.82 -0.12 -13.26
C ASN A 210 -28.64 -0.42 -14.75
N GLU A 211 -27.41 -0.65 -15.23
CA GLU A 211 -27.13 -1.05 -16.61
C GLU A 211 -27.80 -2.39 -16.96
N GLU A 212 -27.75 -3.39 -16.06
CA GLU A 212 -28.44 -4.67 -16.24
C GLU A 212 -29.96 -4.49 -16.30
N LYS A 213 -30.51 -3.63 -15.44
CA LYS A 213 -31.93 -3.30 -15.41
C LYS A 213 -32.37 -2.64 -16.72
N ASP A 214 -31.63 -1.65 -17.19
CA ASP A 214 -31.93 -0.93 -18.45
C ASP A 214 -31.84 -1.89 -19.66
N ALA A 215 -30.83 -2.75 -19.71
CA ALA A 215 -30.70 -3.77 -20.75
C ALA A 215 -31.86 -4.78 -20.73
N ARG A 216 -32.34 -5.15 -19.53
CA ARG A 216 -33.51 -6.03 -19.38
C ARG A 216 -34.79 -5.33 -19.85
N GLU A 217 -34.99 -4.07 -19.49
CA GLU A 217 -36.14 -3.27 -19.95
C GLU A 217 -36.13 -3.11 -21.47
N GLU A 218 -34.97 -2.86 -22.07
CA GLU A 218 -34.81 -2.81 -23.52
C GLU A 218 -35.12 -4.15 -24.20
N SER A 219 -34.64 -5.27 -23.63
CA SER A 219 -34.97 -6.61 -24.15
C SER A 219 -36.46 -6.92 -24.06
N VAL A 220 -37.13 -6.48 -22.99
CA VAL A 220 -38.58 -6.66 -22.83
C VAL A 220 -39.34 -5.83 -23.87
N ARG A 221 -38.97 -4.57 -24.06
CA ARG A 221 -39.54 -3.70 -25.11
C ARG A 221 -39.37 -4.31 -26.50
N GLY A 222 -38.20 -4.86 -26.82
CA GLY A 222 -37.95 -5.53 -28.11
C GLY A 222 -38.82 -6.77 -28.32
N LEU A 223 -39.08 -7.55 -27.26
CA LEU A 223 -40.00 -8.69 -27.31
C LEU A 223 -41.45 -8.25 -27.52
N GLU A 224 -41.89 -7.20 -26.84
CA GLU A 224 -43.24 -6.62 -27.00
C GLU A 224 -43.47 -6.13 -28.44
N GLU A 225 -42.49 -5.45 -29.04
CA GLU A 225 -42.56 -5.03 -30.44
C GLU A 225 -42.66 -6.23 -31.41
N LEU A 226 -41.89 -7.30 -31.16
CA LEU A 226 -41.92 -8.52 -31.98
C LEU A 226 -43.28 -9.21 -31.88
N VAL A 227 -43.85 -9.32 -30.67
CA VAL A 227 -45.18 -9.89 -30.43
C VAL A 227 -46.24 -9.07 -31.18
N ARG A 228 -46.22 -7.74 -31.04
CA ARG A 228 -47.13 -6.86 -31.77
C ARG A 228 -47.04 -7.05 -33.29
N GLY A 229 -45.83 -7.17 -33.83
CA GLY A 229 -45.61 -7.43 -35.26
C GLY A 229 -46.01 -8.83 -35.73
N LEU A 230 -46.09 -9.82 -34.83
CA LEU A 230 -46.68 -11.14 -35.12
C LEU A 230 -48.21 -11.05 -35.15
N GLU A 231 -48.82 -10.38 -34.16
CA GLU A 231 -50.27 -10.17 -34.11
C GLU A 231 -50.78 -9.37 -35.32
N ASP A 232 -50.02 -8.37 -35.79
CA ASP A 232 -50.33 -7.62 -37.01
C ASP A 232 -50.38 -8.53 -38.24
N ARG A 233 -49.39 -9.43 -38.38
CA ARG A 233 -49.32 -10.40 -39.49
C ARG A 233 -50.43 -11.44 -39.42
N ASP A 234 -50.76 -11.94 -38.22
CA ASP A 234 -51.87 -12.88 -38.03
C ASP A 234 -53.20 -12.21 -38.40
N ARG A 235 -53.41 -10.94 -38.02
CA ARG A 235 -54.59 -10.16 -38.43
C ARG A 235 -54.64 -9.96 -39.95
N GLU A 236 -53.52 -9.69 -40.60
CA GLU A 236 -53.48 -9.56 -42.06
C GLU A 236 -53.76 -10.90 -42.76
N ALA A 237 -53.20 -12.00 -42.25
CA ALA A 237 -53.46 -13.34 -42.75
C ALA A 237 -54.93 -13.72 -42.61
N ALA A 238 -55.56 -13.41 -41.47
CA ALA A 238 -56.99 -13.60 -41.26
C ALA A 238 -57.84 -12.85 -42.30
N ARG A 239 -57.52 -11.56 -42.54
CA ARG A 239 -58.22 -10.76 -43.58
C ARG A 239 -58.06 -11.36 -44.98
N LYS A 240 -56.89 -11.91 -45.32
CA LYS A 240 -56.65 -12.58 -46.62
C LYS A 240 -57.48 -13.86 -46.73
N ILE A 241 -57.56 -14.65 -45.67
CA ILE A 241 -58.40 -15.86 -45.62
C ILE A 241 -59.87 -15.47 -45.83
N ASP A 242 -60.37 -14.45 -45.13
CA ASP A 242 -61.75 -13.97 -45.28
C ASP A 242 -62.02 -13.50 -46.72
N SER A 243 -61.10 -12.72 -47.31
CA SER A 243 -61.21 -12.27 -48.70
C SER A 243 -61.18 -13.41 -49.72
N MET A 244 -60.42 -14.48 -49.47
CA MET A 244 -60.41 -15.65 -50.34
C MET A 244 -61.68 -16.48 -50.17
N ALA A 245 -62.21 -16.58 -48.95
CA ALA A 245 -63.46 -17.27 -48.68
C ALA A 245 -64.64 -16.60 -49.41
N THR A 246 -64.70 -15.26 -49.44
CA THR A 246 -65.73 -14.55 -50.21
C THR A 246 -65.57 -14.74 -51.72
N GLN A 247 -64.34 -14.81 -52.24
CA GLN A 247 -64.10 -15.13 -53.66
C GLN A 247 -64.55 -16.56 -54.01
N ILE A 248 -64.32 -17.53 -53.13
CA ILE A 248 -64.78 -18.92 -53.33
C ILE A 248 -66.32 -18.96 -53.39
N GLN A 249 -67.01 -18.30 -52.45
CA GLN A 249 -68.47 -18.24 -52.45
C GLN A 249 -69.05 -17.61 -53.74
N GLU A 250 -68.42 -16.55 -54.24
CA GLU A 250 -68.84 -15.92 -55.50
C GLU A 250 -68.63 -16.86 -56.70
N LEU A 251 -67.51 -17.58 -56.75
CA LEU A 251 -67.25 -18.57 -57.81
C LEU A 251 -68.21 -19.76 -57.73
N GLU A 252 -68.54 -20.25 -56.54
CA GLU A 252 -69.54 -21.31 -56.34
C GLU A 252 -70.90 -20.88 -56.89
N LYS A 253 -71.34 -19.65 -56.59
CA LYS A 253 -72.58 -19.08 -57.15
C LYS A 253 -72.54 -18.98 -58.67
N GLN A 254 -71.42 -18.55 -59.25
CA GLN A 254 -71.26 -18.50 -60.71
C GLN A 254 -71.33 -19.90 -61.35
N ILE A 255 -70.80 -20.92 -60.68
CA ILE A 255 -70.91 -22.32 -61.13
C ILE A 255 -72.38 -22.76 -61.10
N GLU A 256 -73.12 -22.47 -60.03
CA GLU A 256 -74.56 -22.78 -59.92
C GLU A 256 -75.37 -22.10 -61.04
N ASP A 257 -75.16 -20.79 -61.27
CA ASP A 257 -75.81 -20.03 -62.34
C ASP A 257 -75.52 -20.62 -63.73
N LEU A 258 -74.27 -21.02 -63.99
CA LEU A 258 -73.87 -21.66 -65.25
C LEU A 258 -74.48 -23.06 -65.39
N GLN A 259 -74.56 -23.85 -64.33
CA GLN A 259 -75.22 -25.16 -64.34
C GLN A 259 -76.71 -25.03 -64.67
N HIS A 260 -77.40 -24.03 -64.10
CA HIS A 260 -78.78 -23.70 -64.47
C HIS A 260 -78.91 -23.38 -65.95
N LYS A 261 -78.08 -22.48 -66.49
CA LYS A 261 -78.08 -22.15 -67.93
C LYS A 261 -77.82 -23.38 -68.82
N VAL A 262 -76.89 -24.25 -68.43
CA VAL A 262 -76.61 -25.49 -69.17
C VAL A 262 -77.83 -26.40 -69.18
N ASN A 263 -78.53 -26.54 -68.05
CA ASN A 263 -79.76 -27.33 -67.96
C ASN A 263 -80.88 -26.74 -68.81
N ASP A 264 -81.05 -25.42 -68.80
CA ASP A 264 -82.02 -24.71 -69.64
C ASP A 264 -81.76 -24.98 -71.12
N VAL A 265 -80.53 -24.71 -71.60
CA VAL A 265 -80.12 -24.99 -72.99
C VAL A 265 -80.27 -26.47 -73.33
N LYS A 266 -79.96 -27.39 -72.42
CA LYS A 266 -80.11 -28.84 -72.64
C LYS A 266 -81.59 -29.22 -72.81
N SER A 267 -82.48 -28.62 -72.02
CA SER A 267 -83.92 -28.84 -72.15
C SER A 267 -84.49 -28.26 -73.44
N GLU A 268 -84.03 -27.08 -73.85
CA GLU A 268 -84.37 -26.46 -75.13
C GLU A 268 -83.88 -27.32 -76.31
N ASN A 269 -82.62 -27.81 -76.25
CA ASN A 269 -82.06 -28.69 -77.27
C ASN A 269 -82.80 -30.04 -77.34
N ALA A 270 -83.22 -30.60 -76.19
CA ALA A 270 -84.07 -31.79 -76.17
C ALA A 270 -85.43 -31.54 -76.84
N ALA A 271 -86.07 -30.39 -76.59
CA ALA A 271 -87.29 -29.98 -77.27
C ALA A 271 -87.08 -29.85 -78.80
N LEU A 272 -86.00 -29.19 -79.22
CA LEU A 272 -85.64 -29.07 -80.65
C LEU A 272 -85.35 -30.43 -81.30
N ARG A 273 -84.68 -31.36 -80.62
CA ARG A 273 -84.43 -32.72 -81.14
C ARG A 273 -85.72 -33.51 -81.35
N ILE A 274 -86.72 -33.34 -80.48
CA ILE A 274 -88.05 -33.93 -80.69
C ILE A 274 -88.65 -33.37 -81.98
N SER A 275 -88.58 -32.05 -82.19
CA SER A 275 -89.03 -31.41 -83.43
C SER A 275 -88.26 -31.85 -84.68
N VAL A 276 -86.96 -32.15 -84.56
CA VAL A 276 -86.12 -32.64 -85.68
C VAL A 276 -86.38 -34.12 -86.01
N ASN A 277 -86.67 -34.96 -85.01
CA ASN A 277 -86.98 -36.38 -85.22
C ASN A 277 -88.36 -36.63 -85.88
N GLU A 278 -89.21 -35.61 -86.02
CA GLU A 278 -90.45 -35.67 -86.81
C GLU A 278 -90.21 -35.53 -88.33
N LEU A 279 -88.97 -35.39 -88.79
CA LEU A 279 -88.57 -35.37 -90.20
C LEU A 279 -87.76 -36.64 -90.56
N PRO A 280 -87.97 -37.25 -91.75
CA PRO A 280 -87.33 -38.51 -92.09
C PRO A 280 -85.82 -38.34 -92.30
N SER A 281 -85.04 -39.12 -91.54
CA SER A 281 -83.58 -39.19 -91.55
C SER A 281 -83.00 -39.64 -92.90
N PRO A 282 -81.77 -39.18 -93.22
CA PRO A 282 -80.76 -40.06 -93.76
C PRO A 282 -79.58 -40.24 -92.80
N ALA A 283 -79.07 -41.48 -92.76
CA ALA A 283 -77.92 -41.97 -92.02
C ALA A 283 -76.58 -41.35 -92.50
N VAL A 284 -75.55 -41.32 -91.64
CA VAL A 284 -74.13 -41.60 -91.97
C VAL A 284 -73.30 -41.85 -90.69
N ASP A 285 -72.49 -42.92 -90.74
CA ASP A 285 -71.42 -43.38 -89.84
C ASP A 285 -70.23 -42.42 -89.66
N GLY A 286 -69.47 -42.52 -88.55
CA GLY A 286 -68.14 -41.89 -88.50
C GLY A 286 -67.42 -41.76 -87.15
N ARG A 287 -66.77 -42.86 -86.71
CA ARG A 287 -65.44 -42.98 -86.09
C ARG A 287 -64.66 -41.70 -85.68
N ALA A 288 -64.18 -41.66 -84.41
CA ALA A 288 -62.79 -41.42 -83.97
C ALA A 288 -62.61 -40.51 -82.73
N SER A 289 -61.82 -41.02 -81.78
CA SER A 289 -61.20 -40.39 -80.60
C SER A 289 -60.34 -39.15 -80.96
N PRO A 290 -60.14 -38.18 -80.05
CA PRO A 290 -58.89 -38.22 -79.26
C PRO A 290 -58.97 -37.65 -77.83
N SER A 291 -58.13 -38.19 -76.96
CA SER A 291 -57.79 -37.67 -75.64
C SER A 291 -56.99 -36.36 -75.70
N PRO A 292 -57.21 -35.39 -74.79
CA PRO A 292 -56.25 -34.32 -74.54
C PRO A 292 -55.31 -34.74 -73.40
N SER A 293 -54.04 -34.93 -73.77
CA SER A 293 -52.92 -34.97 -72.85
C SER A 293 -52.76 -33.59 -72.19
N VAL A 294 -52.75 -33.54 -70.86
CA VAL A 294 -52.24 -32.38 -70.13
C VAL A 294 -50.95 -32.81 -69.44
N SER A 295 -49.87 -32.40 -70.06
CA SER A 295 -48.49 -32.40 -69.59
C SER A 295 -48.36 -31.83 -68.18
N SER A 296 -47.94 -32.67 -67.23
CA SER A 296 -47.26 -32.26 -65.99
C SER A 296 -45.83 -32.79 -66.04
N GLY A 297 -45.00 -32.09 -66.82
CA GLY A 297 -43.56 -32.28 -66.80
C GLY A 297 -42.94 -31.43 -65.70
N LEU A 298 -41.97 -32.03 -65.02
CA LEU A 298 -40.88 -31.40 -64.27
C LEU A 298 -41.36 -30.63 -63.03
N THR A 299 -41.21 -31.15 -61.82
CA THR A 299 -39.89 -31.27 -61.18
C THR A 299 -39.84 -32.50 -60.27
N SER A 300 -39.52 -33.67 -60.84
CA SER A 300 -38.83 -34.69 -60.06
C SER A 300 -37.39 -34.20 -59.87
N ALA A 301 -37.21 -33.22 -58.98
CA ALA A 301 -35.94 -33.11 -58.27
C ALA A 301 -35.76 -34.49 -57.65
N SER A 302 -34.79 -35.24 -58.15
CA SER A 302 -34.67 -36.65 -57.80
C SER A 302 -34.63 -36.72 -56.27
N ASP A 303 -35.26 -37.70 -55.66
CA ASP A 303 -35.25 -37.86 -54.19
C ASP A 303 -33.80 -37.80 -53.63
N ALA A 304 -32.80 -38.13 -54.46
CA ALA A 304 -31.38 -37.92 -54.19
C ALA A 304 -30.97 -36.44 -54.05
N ASP A 305 -31.48 -35.52 -54.87
CA ASP A 305 -31.21 -34.08 -54.80
C ASP A 305 -31.81 -33.45 -53.53
N LEU A 306 -33.03 -33.86 -53.15
CA LEU A 306 -33.68 -33.46 -51.90
C LEU A 306 -32.90 -33.97 -50.68
N LYS A 307 -32.44 -35.22 -50.70
CA LYS A 307 -31.56 -35.79 -49.68
C LYS A 307 -30.23 -35.05 -49.59
N LEU A 308 -29.61 -34.73 -50.74
CA LEU A 308 -28.35 -33.99 -50.78
C LEU A 308 -28.50 -32.56 -50.26
N ALA A 309 -29.61 -31.87 -50.58
CA ALA A 309 -29.92 -30.55 -50.06
C ALA A 309 -30.08 -30.56 -48.54
N ASN A 310 -30.78 -31.56 -48.00
CA ASN A 310 -30.92 -31.74 -46.56
C ASN A 310 -29.58 -32.04 -45.86
N ILE A 311 -28.73 -32.89 -46.46
CA ILE A 311 -27.39 -33.17 -45.93
C ILE A 311 -26.54 -31.90 -45.92
N ARG A 312 -26.54 -31.12 -47.02
CA ARG A 312 -25.82 -29.83 -47.09
C ARG A 312 -26.31 -28.85 -46.04
N LYS A 313 -27.63 -28.73 -45.85
CA LYS A 313 -28.23 -27.86 -44.83
C LYS A 313 -27.79 -28.26 -43.42
N THR A 314 -27.82 -29.55 -43.10
CA THR A 314 -27.35 -30.07 -41.81
C THR A 314 -25.85 -29.84 -41.62
N TYR A 315 -25.03 -30.10 -42.65
CA TYR A 315 -23.59 -29.86 -42.59
C TYR A 315 -23.26 -28.38 -42.34
N ILE A 316 -23.88 -27.45 -43.07
CA ILE A 316 -23.70 -26.01 -42.88
C ILE A 316 -24.09 -25.60 -41.46
N MET A 317 -25.21 -26.12 -40.95
CA MET A 317 -25.68 -25.82 -39.60
C MET A 317 -24.70 -26.33 -38.52
N VAL A 318 -24.24 -27.57 -38.64
CA VAL A 318 -23.28 -28.18 -37.72
C VAL A 318 -21.94 -27.45 -37.78
N LYS A 319 -21.45 -27.14 -39.00
CA LYS A 319 -20.21 -26.39 -39.19
C LYS A 319 -20.29 -24.99 -38.58
N LYS A 320 -21.38 -24.25 -38.81
CA LYS A 320 -21.58 -22.92 -38.20
C LYS A 320 -21.59 -22.98 -36.67
N ARG A 321 -22.20 -24.02 -36.08
CA ARG A 321 -22.16 -24.23 -34.61
C ARG A 321 -20.76 -24.57 -34.13
N TYR A 322 -20.04 -25.42 -34.86
CA TYR A 322 -18.65 -25.77 -34.57
C TYR A 322 -17.73 -24.54 -34.64
N ASP A 323 -17.81 -23.75 -35.70
CA ASP A 323 -16.99 -22.54 -35.88
C ASP A 323 -17.26 -21.51 -34.77
N ASN A 324 -18.54 -21.36 -34.36
CA ASN A 324 -18.89 -20.50 -33.23
C ASN A 324 -18.32 -21.03 -31.91
N LEU A 325 -18.48 -22.32 -31.63
CA LEU A 325 -17.92 -22.95 -30.43
C LEU A 325 -16.39 -22.85 -30.39
N HIS A 326 -15.73 -23.07 -31.52
CA HIS A 326 -14.29 -22.93 -31.67
C HIS A 326 -13.84 -21.49 -31.44
N SER A 327 -14.56 -20.50 -31.98
CA SER A 327 -14.29 -19.07 -31.74
C SER A 327 -14.39 -18.71 -30.26
N VAL A 328 -15.47 -19.13 -29.58
CA VAL A 328 -15.64 -18.92 -28.14
C VAL A 328 -14.52 -19.59 -27.33
N ALA A 329 -14.20 -20.84 -27.64
CA ALA A 329 -13.10 -21.57 -27.00
C ALA A 329 -11.74 -20.87 -27.19
N SER A 330 -11.46 -20.37 -28.40
CA SER A 330 -10.25 -19.60 -28.72
C SER A 330 -10.18 -18.29 -27.94
N ASN A 331 -11.30 -17.58 -27.80
CA ASN A 331 -11.37 -16.34 -27.01
C ASN A 331 -11.15 -16.61 -25.53
N ILE A 332 -11.74 -17.68 -24.97
CA ILE A 332 -11.51 -18.10 -23.58
C ILE A 332 -10.03 -18.46 -23.37
N SER A 333 -9.43 -19.22 -24.28
CA SER A 333 -8.00 -19.58 -24.22
C SER A 333 -7.10 -18.33 -24.24
N THR A 334 -7.45 -17.35 -25.07
CA THR A 334 -6.72 -16.07 -25.17
C THR A 334 -6.90 -15.21 -23.92
N ALA A 335 -8.11 -15.09 -23.39
CA ALA A 335 -8.40 -14.31 -22.18
C ALA A 335 -7.76 -14.93 -20.92
N ALA A 336 -7.71 -16.26 -20.86
CA ALA A 336 -7.05 -16.99 -19.77
C ALA A 336 -5.52 -17.08 -19.95
N ARG A 337 -4.94 -16.39 -20.95
CA ARG A 337 -3.50 -16.41 -21.21
C ARG A 337 -2.77 -15.67 -20.10
N GLY A 338 -2.00 -16.42 -19.30
CA GLY A 338 -1.24 -15.88 -18.17
C GLY A 338 -1.90 -16.11 -16.81
N TRP A 339 -3.06 -16.77 -16.76
CA TRP A 339 -3.64 -17.22 -15.50
C TRP A 339 -2.84 -18.41 -14.97
N ASP A 340 -2.59 -18.45 -13.66
CA ASP A 340 -2.04 -19.64 -13.01
C ASP A 340 -3.14 -20.69 -12.85
N TYR A 341 -3.26 -21.60 -13.82
CA TYR A 341 -4.25 -22.67 -13.78
C TYR A 341 -4.14 -23.58 -12.54
N GLY A 342 -3.01 -23.58 -11.83
CA GLY A 342 -2.83 -24.34 -10.59
C GLY A 342 -3.71 -23.86 -9.44
N SER A 343 -4.02 -22.55 -9.39
CA SER A 343 -4.82 -21.97 -8.31
C SER A 343 -6.33 -22.17 -8.46
N PHE A 344 -6.80 -22.60 -9.64
CA PHE A 344 -8.24 -22.74 -9.94
C PHE A 344 -8.78 -24.17 -9.81
N GLY A 345 -8.01 -25.10 -9.22
CA GLY A 345 -8.44 -26.48 -8.99
C GLY A 345 -8.87 -27.19 -10.29
N GLU A 346 -10.03 -27.83 -10.28
CA GLU A 346 -10.57 -28.58 -11.41
C GLU A 346 -10.88 -27.69 -12.63
N PHE A 347 -11.31 -26.45 -12.41
CA PHE A 347 -11.57 -25.50 -13.50
C PHE A 347 -10.30 -25.18 -14.30
N GLY A 348 -9.18 -25.00 -13.58
CA GLY A 348 -7.87 -24.83 -14.22
C GLY A 348 -7.43 -26.05 -15.03
N ALA A 349 -7.79 -27.27 -14.62
CA ALA A 349 -7.54 -28.48 -15.39
C ALA A 349 -8.34 -28.52 -16.69
N TYR A 350 -9.62 -28.12 -16.66
CA TYR A 350 -10.44 -28.01 -17.88
C TYR A 350 -9.91 -26.95 -18.85
N LEU A 351 -9.43 -25.81 -18.36
CA LEU A 351 -8.80 -24.79 -19.22
C LEU A 351 -7.50 -25.29 -19.86
N LYS A 352 -6.67 -26.06 -19.13
CA LYS A 352 -5.48 -26.72 -19.70
C LYS A 352 -5.86 -27.71 -20.79
N GLN A 353 -6.90 -28.51 -20.58
CA GLN A 353 -7.40 -29.45 -21.59
C GLN A 353 -7.94 -28.73 -22.82
N LEU A 354 -8.72 -27.65 -22.63
CA LEU A 354 -9.25 -26.82 -23.72
C LEU A 354 -8.11 -26.23 -24.56
N LYS A 355 -7.09 -25.67 -23.90
CA LYS A 355 -5.91 -25.12 -24.58
C LYS A 355 -5.19 -26.19 -25.40
N THR A 356 -4.96 -27.37 -24.81
CA THR A 356 -4.31 -28.49 -25.49
C THR A 356 -5.10 -28.93 -26.72
N ALA A 357 -6.42 -29.07 -26.60
CA ALA A 357 -7.30 -29.45 -27.70
C ALA A 357 -7.35 -28.41 -28.83
N LEU A 358 -7.20 -27.12 -28.53
CA LEU A 358 -7.10 -26.05 -29.52
C LEU A 358 -5.73 -26.02 -30.20
N ASP A 359 -4.65 -26.22 -29.43
CA ASP A 359 -3.27 -26.21 -29.95
C ASP A 359 -2.98 -27.45 -30.82
N GLU A 360 -3.57 -28.62 -30.50
CA GLU A 360 -3.39 -29.85 -31.28
C GLU A 360 -4.15 -29.87 -32.62
N ASN A 361 -5.25 -29.11 -32.71
CA ASN A 361 -6.09 -29.02 -33.91
C ASN A 361 -5.86 -27.74 -34.72
N GLY A 362 -4.95 -26.87 -34.28
CA GLY A 362 -4.46 -25.79 -35.14
C GLY A 362 -3.99 -26.39 -36.46
N PRO A 363 -4.37 -25.83 -37.63
CA PRO A 363 -3.78 -26.25 -38.88
C PRO A 363 -2.28 -26.17 -38.65
N LYS A 364 -1.60 -27.32 -38.72
CA LYS A 364 -0.15 -27.35 -38.90
C LYS A 364 0.06 -26.73 -40.27
N GLU A 365 -0.06 -25.39 -40.35
CA GLU A 365 0.53 -24.61 -41.41
C GLU A 365 1.95 -25.12 -41.45
N GLY A 366 2.24 -25.84 -42.52
CA GLY A 366 3.56 -26.36 -42.77
C GLY A 366 4.49 -25.17 -42.69
N LEU A 367 5.18 -25.03 -41.55
CA LEU A 367 6.51 -24.49 -41.51
C LEU A 367 7.31 -25.40 -42.45
N VAL A 368 7.24 -25.08 -43.74
CA VAL A 368 8.31 -25.32 -44.68
C VAL A 368 9.47 -24.59 -44.02
N VAL A 369 10.26 -25.37 -43.29
CA VAL A 369 11.60 -25.02 -42.84
C VAL A 369 12.38 -24.76 -44.13
N GLY A 370 12.28 -23.51 -44.61
CA GLY A 370 13.27 -22.90 -45.46
C GLY A 370 14.55 -22.86 -44.66
N SER A 371 15.32 -23.93 -44.80
CA SER A 371 16.68 -24.06 -44.29
C SER A 371 17.57 -23.06 -45.04
N SER A 372 17.45 -21.78 -44.70
CA SER A 372 18.49 -20.80 -44.96
C SER A 372 19.47 -20.89 -43.80
N ARG A 373 20.45 -21.79 -43.95
CA ARG A 373 21.67 -21.83 -43.15
C ARG A 373 22.38 -20.47 -43.28
N SER A 374 22.13 -19.56 -42.34
CA SER A 374 23.08 -18.48 -42.06
C SER A 374 24.12 -19.03 -41.10
N LEU A 375 25.27 -19.41 -41.67
CA LEU A 375 26.51 -19.65 -40.95
C LEU A 375 26.95 -18.34 -40.32
N THR A 376 26.72 -18.15 -39.02
CA THR A 376 27.51 -17.20 -38.23
C THR A 376 27.35 -17.50 -36.75
N ASN A 377 28.50 -17.58 -36.07
CA ASN A 377 28.70 -17.63 -34.62
C ASN A 377 28.65 -19.01 -33.95
N MET A 378 29.65 -19.82 -34.29
CA MET A 378 30.34 -20.66 -33.29
C MET A 378 31.32 -19.79 -32.49
N ILE A 379 30.90 -19.31 -31.31
CA ILE A 379 31.81 -19.02 -30.18
C ILE A 379 31.09 -19.56 -28.94
N GLY A 380 31.66 -20.62 -28.37
CA GLY A 380 31.06 -21.40 -27.30
C GLY A 380 31.10 -20.73 -25.91
N PRO A 381 30.34 -21.28 -24.95
CA PRO A 381 30.31 -20.81 -23.58
C PRO A 381 31.52 -21.33 -22.77
N TYR A 382 32.25 -20.39 -22.16
CA TYR A 382 33.23 -20.68 -21.12
C TYR A 382 32.49 -21.04 -19.83
N VAL A 383 32.60 -22.30 -19.41
CA VAL A 383 32.09 -22.81 -18.13
C VAL A 383 33.10 -22.43 -17.04
N HIS A 384 32.74 -21.49 -16.17
CA HIS A 384 33.45 -21.32 -14.90
C HIS A 384 32.86 -22.28 -13.86
N ALA A 385 33.65 -23.31 -13.55
CA ALA A 385 33.45 -24.16 -12.38
C ALA A 385 33.87 -23.40 -11.12
N THR A 386 32.94 -23.17 -10.19
CA THR A 386 33.26 -22.66 -8.85
C THR A 386 33.55 -23.84 -7.94
N ARG A 387 34.77 -23.79 -7.40
CA ARG A 387 35.47 -24.79 -6.60
C ARG A 387 34.93 -24.78 -5.16
N HIS A 388 34.70 -25.98 -4.62
CA HIS A 388 34.56 -26.22 -3.18
C HIS A 388 35.78 -25.70 -2.41
N GLY A 389 35.53 -25.00 -1.31
CA GLY A 389 36.49 -24.72 -0.25
C GLY A 389 35.91 -25.13 1.09
N PHE A 390 36.59 -26.07 1.74
CA PHE A 390 36.50 -26.38 3.16
C PHE A 390 37.00 -25.18 3.98
N ASP A 391 36.30 -24.86 5.06
CA ASP A 391 36.82 -24.82 6.44
C ASP A 391 35.66 -24.95 7.43
#